data_AF-A0A2H0D2D1-F1
#
_entry.id   AF-A0A2H0D2D1-F1
#
_cell.length_a   1.000
_cell.length_b   1.000
_cell.length_c   1.000
_cell.angle_alpha   90.00
_cell.angle_beta   90.00
_cell.angle_gamma   90.00
#
_symmetry.space_group_name_H-M   'P 1'
#
loop_
_entity.id
_entity.type
_entity.pdbx_description
1 polymer ?
#
loop_
_entity_poly.entity_id
_entity_poly.type
_entity_poly.pdbx_seq_one_letter_code
_entity_poly.pdbx_strand_id
1 'polypeptide(L)'
;MATNELIEHCVNFDFMWDIFNHSDYSSGLNVVIENHNAMRELLNRKDAGKLIFNYYRKIDLNKITEINEPADKGKFAAKVFFLELFLSHANILDQFQGNEKDLIKGILRSHDICIDINVKYGKDFYSGYSIGTKALAIGRAIDNAKSRKSIEPAIEKMDLNRLSKEFYEKIIDEARKF
;
A
#
# COMPACT_ATOMS: atom_id res chain seq x y z
N MET A 1 17.17 -13.59 10.75
CA MET A 1 16.02 -12.70 10.98
C MET A 1 14.76 -13.46 10.64
N ALA A 2 13.78 -13.55 11.54
CA ALA A 2 12.49 -14.15 11.22
C ALA A 2 11.77 -13.26 10.19
N THR A 3 10.97 -13.85 9.30
CA THR A 3 10.42 -13.13 8.14
C THR A 3 9.57 -11.90 8.50
N ASN A 4 8.83 -11.95 9.61
CA ASN A 4 8.07 -10.79 10.09
C ASN A 4 8.99 -9.68 10.62
N GLU A 5 10.14 -10.02 11.22
CA GLU A 5 11.12 -9.04 11.69
C GLU A 5 11.76 -8.31 10.51
N LEU A 6 12.00 -9.01 9.38
CA LEU A 6 12.51 -8.39 8.15
C LEU A 6 11.51 -7.38 7.57
N ILE A 7 10.23 -7.74 7.51
CA ILE A 7 9.17 -6.83 7.06
C ILE A 7 9.08 -5.63 8.00
N GLU A 8 9.06 -5.86 9.31
CA GLU A 8 9.03 -4.80 10.33
C GLU A 8 10.21 -3.85 10.21
N HIS A 9 11.41 -4.40 10.00
CA HIS A 9 12.63 -3.62 9.81
C HIS A 9 12.57 -2.77 8.54
N CYS A 10 12.01 -3.29 7.44
CA CYS A 10 11.87 -2.53 6.20
C CYS A 10 10.84 -1.39 6.34
N VAL A 11 9.65 -1.66 6.89
CA VAL A 11 8.59 -0.63 6.97
C VAL A 11 8.88 0.48 7.99
N ASN A 12 9.76 0.20 8.96
CA ASN A 12 10.20 1.18 9.97
C ASN A 12 11.58 1.78 9.63
N PHE A 13 12.08 1.59 8.41
CA PHE A 13 13.35 2.20 8.01
C PHE A 13 13.23 3.72 8.03
N ASP A 14 14.18 4.39 8.70
CA ASP A 14 14.12 5.83 8.97
C ASP A 14 14.00 6.68 7.69
N PHE A 15 14.59 6.21 6.59
CA PHE A 15 14.58 6.91 5.30
C PHE A 15 13.44 6.46 4.36
N MET A 16 12.41 5.75 4.86
CA MET A 16 11.19 5.50 4.08
C MET A 16 10.52 6.79 3.62
N TRP A 17 10.71 7.88 4.37
CA TRP A 17 10.19 9.19 4.02
C TRP A 17 10.90 9.82 2.83
N ASP A 18 12.07 9.34 2.42
CA ASP A 18 12.77 9.84 1.24
C ASP A 18 12.00 9.57 -0.05
N ILE A 19 11.05 8.62 -0.05
CA ILE A 19 10.12 8.38 -1.16
C ILE A 19 9.43 9.70 -1.59
N PHE A 20 9.10 10.56 -0.64
CA PHE A 20 8.41 11.83 -0.90
C PHE A 20 9.32 12.92 -1.50
N ASN A 21 10.64 12.73 -1.51
CA ASN A 21 11.60 13.65 -2.14
C ASN A 21 11.71 13.45 -3.66
N HIS A 22 10.99 12.48 -4.22
CA HIS A 22 10.99 12.16 -5.64
C HIS A 22 9.70 12.64 -6.33
N SER A 23 9.73 12.66 -7.67
CA SER A 23 8.60 13.14 -8.48
C SER A 23 7.35 12.29 -8.36
N ASP A 24 7.49 11.03 -7.97
CA ASP A 24 6.40 10.08 -7.76
C ASP A 24 6.83 8.94 -6.82
N TYR A 25 5.87 8.23 -6.22
CA TYR A 25 6.22 7.22 -5.21
C TYR A 25 6.87 5.98 -5.81
N SER A 26 6.60 5.66 -7.09
CA SER A 26 7.23 4.53 -7.76
C SER A 26 8.75 4.73 -7.87
N SER A 27 9.17 5.89 -8.38
CA SER A 27 10.59 6.26 -8.48
C SER A 27 11.24 6.40 -7.09
N GLY A 28 10.57 7.05 -6.15
CA GLY A 28 11.09 7.19 -4.78
C GLY A 28 11.25 5.86 -4.05
N LEU A 29 10.27 4.97 -4.19
CA LEU A 29 10.34 3.62 -3.64
C LEU A 29 11.54 2.85 -4.23
N ASN A 30 11.75 2.91 -5.55
CA ASN A 30 12.88 2.24 -6.19
C ASN A 30 14.22 2.73 -5.65
N VAL A 31 14.38 4.05 -5.46
CA VAL A 31 15.61 4.63 -4.88
C VAL A 31 15.83 4.13 -3.45
N VAL A 32 14.79 4.11 -2.62
CA VAL A 32 14.88 3.62 -1.23
C VAL A 32 15.24 2.12 -1.21
N ILE A 33 14.62 1.33 -2.09
CA ILE A 33 14.94 -0.11 -2.25
C ILE A 33 16.41 -0.27 -2.64
N GLU A 34 16.88 0.42 -3.68
CA GLU A 34 18.24 0.27 -4.21
C GLU A 34 19.32 0.57 -3.16
N ASN A 35 19.04 1.51 -2.26
CA ASN A 35 19.96 1.95 -1.21
C ASN A 35 19.85 1.17 0.11
N HIS A 36 18.89 0.24 0.25
CA HIS A 36 18.68 -0.53 1.48
C HIS A 36 18.75 -2.05 1.27
N ASN A 37 19.83 -2.68 1.76
CA ASN A 37 20.11 -4.11 1.57
C ASN A 37 18.94 -5.02 1.98
N ALA A 38 18.33 -4.76 3.14
CA ALA A 38 17.25 -5.60 3.64
C ALA A 38 15.98 -5.48 2.77
N MET A 39 15.73 -4.31 2.15
CA MET A 39 14.60 -4.13 1.24
C MET A 39 14.83 -4.81 -0.09
N ARG A 40 16.05 -4.70 -0.66
CA ARG A 40 16.43 -5.46 -1.85
C ARG A 40 16.30 -6.96 -1.60
N GLU A 41 16.74 -7.42 -0.44
CA GLU A 41 16.58 -8.82 -0.05
C GLU A 41 15.08 -9.18 0.01
N LEU A 42 14.27 -8.43 0.76
CA LEU A 42 12.86 -8.71 0.94
C LEU A 42 12.10 -8.74 -0.40
N LEU A 43 12.21 -7.69 -1.22
CA LEU A 43 11.38 -7.51 -2.40
C LEU A 43 11.81 -8.34 -3.62
N ASN A 44 13.03 -8.89 -3.61
CA ASN A 44 13.49 -9.81 -4.66
C ASN A 44 13.25 -11.29 -4.32
N ARG A 45 12.71 -11.61 -3.13
CA ARG A 45 12.33 -12.99 -2.81
C ARG A 45 11.13 -13.43 -3.64
N LYS A 46 11.14 -14.70 -4.05
CA LYS A 46 10.04 -15.35 -4.78
C LYS A 46 8.74 -15.49 -3.98
N ASP A 47 8.82 -15.40 -2.64
CA ASP A 47 7.70 -15.50 -1.72
C ASP A 47 7.32 -14.15 -1.08
N ALA A 48 7.98 -13.06 -1.49
CA ALA A 48 7.83 -11.73 -0.89
C ALA A 48 6.38 -11.25 -0.85
N GLY A 49 5.66 -11.36 -1.97
CA GLY A 49 4.28 -10.90 -2.08
C GLY A 49 3.36 -11.59 -1.08
N LYS A 50 3.43 -12.92 -1.00
CA LYS A 50 2.67 -13.71 -0.02
C LYS A 50 3.01 -13.31 1.41
N LEU A 51 4.29 -13.10 1.73
CA LEU A 51 4.74 -12.75 3.07
C LEU A 51 4.26 -11.36 3.49
N ILE A 52 4.47 -10.35 2.64
CA ILE A 52 4.06 -8.96 2.87
C ILE A 52 2.55 -8.88 3.00
N PHE A 53 1.81 -9.57 2.13
CA PHE A 53 0.35 -9.56 2.18
C PHE A 53 -0.22 -10.26 3.41
N ASN A 54 0.36 -11.39 3.83
CA ASN A 54 -0.01 -12.05 5.08
C ASN A 54 0.29 -11.18 6.30
N TYR A 55 1.38 -10.42 6.26
CA TYR A 55 1.71 -9.45 7.29
C TYR A 55 0.67 -8.31 7.32
N TYR A 56 0.41 -7.69 6.17
CA TYR A 56 -0.55 -6.61 5.97
C TYR A 56 -1.95 -6.98 6.48
N ARG A 57 -2.46 -8.17 6.12
CA ARG A 57 -3.79 -8.65 6.53
C ARG A 57 -3.96 -8.87 8.03
N LYS A 58 -2.86 -8.98 8.78
CA LYS A 58 -2.88 -9.16 10.24
C LYS A 58 -2.88 -7.85 11.01
N ILE A 59 -2.72 -6.71 10.33
CA ILE A 59 -2.76 -5.40 10.97
C ILE A 59 -4.19 -5.12 11.41
N ASP A 60 -4.38 -4.91 12.71
CA ASP A 60 -5.64 -4.40 13.23
C ASP A 60 -5.70 -2.89 13.11
N LEU A 61 -6.43 -2.42 12.10
CA LEU A 61 -6.62 -1.00 11.79
C LEU A 61 -7.42 -0.26 12.88
N ASN A 62 -8.18 -0.95 13.72
CA ASN A 62 -8.91 -0.29 14.81
C ASN A 62 -7.97 0.24 15.89
N LYS A 63 -6.76 -0.33 16.01
CA LYS A 63 -5.74 0.08 16.97
C LYS A 63 -5.41 1.57 16.89
N ILE A 64 -5.55 2.20 15.71
CA ILE A 64 -5.31 3.65 15.57
C ILE A 64 -6.18 4.51 16.50
N THR A 65 -7.36 4.00 16.87
CA THR A 65 -8.31 4.68 17.76
C THR A 65 -7.90 4.64 19.22
N GLU A 66 -7.03 3.68 19.59
CA GLU A 66 -6.51 3.46 20.94
C GLU A 66 -5.18 4.20 21.16
N ILE A 67 -4.50 4.61 20.09
CA ILE A 67 -3.28 5.40 20.18
C ILE A 67 -3.66 6.81 20.64
N ASN A 68 -2.98 7.32 21.67
CA ASN A 68 -3.22 8.68 22.16
C ASN A 68 -2.33 9.70 21.44
N GLU A 69 -1.03 9.39 21.33
CA GLU A 69 -0.04 10.29 20.76
C GLU A 69 -0.21 10.48 19.24
N PRO A 70 -0.38 11.72 18.75
CA PRO A 70 -0.56 11.98 17.33
C PRO A 70 0.59 11.47 16.46
N ALA A 71 1.83 11.58 16.95
CA ALA A 71 3.01 11.08 16.23
C ALA A 71 2.95 9.56 16.03
N ASP A 72 2.49 8.82 17.03
CA ASP A 72 2.38 7.36 16.95
C ASP A 72 1.22 6.91 16.06
N LYS A 73 0.13 7.69 15.97
CA LYS A 73 -0.91 7.49 14.95
C LYS A 73 -0.33 7.65 13.54
N GLY A 74 0.45 8.70 13.34
CA GLY A 74 1.15 8.96 12.08
C GLY A 74 2.04 7.79 11.68
N LYS A 75 2.88 7.30 12.61
CA LYS A 75 3.73 6.11 12.38
C LYS A 75 2.91 4.86 12.05
N PHE A 76 1.82 4.62 12.76
CA PHE A 76 0.94 3.48 12.50
C PHE A 76 0.34 3.54 11.09
N ALA A 77 -0.21 4.69 10.69
CA ALA A 77 -0.76 4.88 9.36
C ALA A 77 0.32 4.81 8.25
N ALA A 78 1.50 5.38 8.50
CA ALA A 78 2.63 5.35 7.57
C ALA A 78 3.11 3.91 7.30
N LYS A 79 3.16 3.06 8.33
CA LYS A 79 3.49 1.64 8.17
C LYS A 79 2.52 0.93 7.21
N VAL A 80 1.23 1.19 7.34
CA VAL A 80 0.20 0.63 6.44
C VAL A 80 0.39 1.16 5.03
N PHE A 81 0.62 2.46 4.88
CA PHE A 81 0.91 3.12 3.61
C PHE A 81 2.13 2.49 2.90
N PHE A 82 3.25 2.28 3.61
CA PHE A 82 4.46 1.70 3.02
C PHE A 82 4.26 0.24 2.59
N LEU A 83 3.49 -0.55 3.33
CA LEU A 83 3.12 -1.90 2.91
C LEU A 83 2.29 -1.88 1.62
N GLU A 84 1.41 -0.90 1.43
CA GLU A 84 0.62 -0.73 0.22
C GLU A 84 1.48 -0.32 -0.97
N LEU A 85 2.53 0.49 -0.75
CA LEU A 85 3.54 0.76 -1.76
C LEU A 85 4.33 -0.51 -2.14
N PHE A 86 4.72 -1.34 -1.17
CA PHE A 86 5.39 -2.60 -1.46
C PHE A 86 4.49 -3.57 -2.23
N LEU A 87 3.22 -3.72 -1.81
CA LEU A 87 2.25 -4.58 -2.48
C LEU A 87 1.87 -4.12 -3.89
N SER A 88 2.13 -2.85 -4.21
CA SER A 88 1.88 -2.28 -5.53
C SER A 88 3.13 -2.23 -6.40
N HIS A 89 4.30 -2.62 -5.89
CA HIS A 89 5.53 -2.71 -6.67
C HIS A 89 5.45 -3.83 -7.72
N ALA A 90 6.00 -3.62 -8.92
CA ALA A 90 5.87 -4.55 -10.06
C ALA A 90 6.34 -5.98 -9.72
N ASN A 91 7.56 -6.12 -9.17
CA ASN A 91 8.11 -7.42 -8.76
C ASN A 91 7.26 -8.17 -7.73
N ILE A 92 6.42 -7.46 -6.97
CA ILE A 92 5.53 -8.05 -5.98
C ILE A 92 4.20 -8.43 -6.63
N LEU A 93 3.63 -7.55 -7.46
CA LEU A 93 2.40 -7.81 -8.20
C LEU A 93 2.51 -9.05 -9.09
N ASP A 94 3.65 -9.25 -9.76
CA ASP A 94 3.89 -10.42 -10.60
C ASP A 94 3.78 -11.75 -9.82
N GLN A 95 4.03 -11.73 -8.51
CA GLN A 95 3.93 -12.92 -7.64
C GLN A 95 2.49 -13.30 -7.31
N PHE A 96 1.52 -12.42 -7.60
CA PHE A 96 0.10 -12.69 -7.40
C PHE A 96 -0.59 -13.26 -8.64
N GLN A 97 0.15 -13.65 -9.68
CA GLN A 97 -0.46 -14.25 -10.87
C GLN A 97 -1.36 -15.44 -10.49
N GLY A 98 -2.64 -15.39 -10.86
CA GLY A 98 -3.67 -16.38 -10.50
C GLY A 98 -4.25 -16.25 -9.08
N ASN A 99 -3.80 -15.28 -8.28
CA ASN A 99 -4.28 -14.96 -6.92
C ASN A 99 -4.58 -13.46 -6.74
N GLU A 100 -4.67 -12.69 -7.82
CA GLU A 100 -4.83 -11.23 -7.81
C GLU A 100 -6.11 -10.81 -7.11
N LYS A 101 -7.16 -11.62 -7.25
CA LYS A 101 -8.45 -11.40 -6.58
C LYS A 101 -8.32 -11.37 -5.05
N ASP A 102 -7.48 -12.22 -4.46
CA ASP A 102 -7.27 -12.22 -3.01
C ASP A 102 -6.54 -10.93 -2.58
N LEU A 103 -5.51 -10.52 -3.34
CA LEU A 103 -4.80 -9.25 -3.10
C LEU A 103 -5.77 -8.04 -3.15
N ILE A 104 -6.52 -7.92 -4.26
CA ILE A 104 -7.46 -6.82 -4.49
C ILE A 104 -8.50 -6.77 -3.36
N LYS A 105 -9.11 -7.91 -3.01
CA LYS A 105 -10.11 -7.97 -1.94
C LYS A 105 -9.52 -7.70 -0.56
N GLY A 106 -8.28 -8.10 -0.31
CA GLY A 106 -7.59 -7.81 0.94
C GLY A 106 -7.35 -6.30 1.14
N ILE A 107 -6.86 -5.62 0.11
CA ILE A 107 -6.63 -4.17 0.16
C ILE A 107 -7.97 -3.41 0.19
N LEU A 108 -8.97 -3.83 -0.60
CA LEU A 108 -10.32 -3.24 -0.57
C LEU A 108 -10.96 -3.35 0.82
N ARG A 109 -10.82 -4.51 1.48
CA ARG A 109 -11.30 -4.68 2.85
C ARG A 109 -10.63 -3.70 3.81
N SER A 110 -9.31 -3.52 3.71
CA SER A 110 -8.59 -2.53 4.53
C SER A 110 -9.07 -1.10 4.25
N HIS A 111 -9.35 -0.79 2.98
CA HIS A 111 -9.92 0.49 2.57
C HIS A 111 -11.27 0.75 3.25
N ASP A 112 -12.20 -0.20 3.14
CA ASP A 112 -13.54 -0.05 3.71
C ASP A 112 -13.47 0.10 5.23
N ILE A 113 -12.60 -0.65 5.92
CA ILE A 113 -12.37 -0.49 7.36
C ILE A 113 -11.88 0.92 7.71
N CYS A 114 -10.94 1.49 6.96
CA CYS A 114 -10.45 2.85 7.22
C CYS A 114 -11.56 3.91 7.05
N ILE A 115 -12.41 3.77 6.03
CA ILE A 115 -13.57 4.64 5.81
C ILE A 115 -14.56 4.50 6.97
N ASP A 116 -14.91 3.27 7.36
CA ASP A 116 -15.84 2.99 8.45
C ASP A 116 -15.35 3.57 9.78
N ILE A 117 -14.05 3.47 10.07
CA ILE A 117 -13.43 4.08 11.26
C ILE A 117 -13.60 5.61 11.21
N ASN A 118 -13.26 6.25 10.10
CA ASN A 118 -13.38 7.71 10.01
C ASN A 118 -14.83 8.18 10.20
N VAL A 119 -15.79 7.49 9.57
CA VAL A 119 -17.23 7.77 9.68
C VAL A 119 -17.72 7.55 11.11
N LYS A 120 -17.40 6.40 11.71
CA LYS A 120 -17.88 6.01 13.05
C LYS A 120 -17.47 7.01 14.13
N TYR A 121 -16.24 7.52 14.06
CA TYR A 121 -15.70 8.42 15.08
C TYR A 121 -15.78 9.90 14.69
N GLY A 122 -16.23 10.23 13.48
CA GLY A 122 -16.27 11.61 12.97
C GLY A 122 -14.90 12.29 12.95
N LYS A 123 -13.84 11.51 12.70
CA LYS A 123 -12.43 11.95 12.75
C LYS A 123 -11.66 11.31 11.62
N ASP A 124 -10.77 12.07 10.98
CA ASP A 124 -9.88 11.55 9.94
C ASP A 124 -8.67 10.82 10.55
N PHE A 125 -8.91 9.66 11.17
CA PHE A 125 -7.82 8.79 11.63
C PHE A 125 -6.95 8.33 10.46
N TYR A 126 -7.60 7.99 9.34
CA TYR A 126 -6.94 7.69 8.08
C TYR A 126 -7.14 8.84 7.10
N SER A 127 -6.07 9.54 6.76
CA SER A 127 -6.14 10.70 5.86
C SER A 127 -6.43 10.30 4.41
N GLY A 128 -6.68 11.30 3.55
CA GLY A 128 -6.77 11.10 2.11
C GLY A 128 -5.55 10.40 1.50
N TYR A 129 -4.35 10.59 2.06
CA TYR A 129 -3.16 9.82 1.67
C TYR A 129 -3.30 8.33 2.00
N SER A 130 -3.76 8.00 3.22
CA SER A 130 -3.94 6.61 3.66
C SER A 130 -5.02 5.87 2.85
N ILE A 131 -6.07 6.58 2.44
CA ILE A 131 -7.16 6.04 1.64
C ILE A 131 -6.76 5.95 0.16
N GLY A 132 -6.15 7.00 -0.38
CA GLY A 132 -5.73 7.06 -1.78
C GLY A 132 -4.67 6.01 -2.13
N THR A 133 -3.75 5.69 -1.21
CA THR A 133 -2.69 4.68 -1.47
C THR A 133 -3.26 3.28 -1.65
N LYS A 134 -4.36 2.97 -0.96
CA LYS A 134 -5.12 1.73 -1.16
C LYS A 134 -5.72 1.69 -2.56
N ALA A 135 -6.33 2.79 -3.00
CA ALA A 135 -6.85 2.89 -4.36
C ALA A 135 -5.73 2.76 -5.41
N LEU A 136 -4.57 3.39 -5.21
CA LEU A 136 -3.41 3.20 -6.08
C LEU A 136 -3.00 1.72 -6.16
N ALA A 137 -2.84 1.07 -5.00
CA ALA A 137 -2.42 -0.33 -4.93
C ALA A 137 -3.44 -1.28 -5.57
N ILE A 138 -4.74 -1.04 -5.34
CA ILE A 138 -5.84 -1.76 -5.99
C ILE A 138 -5.79 -1.56 -7.51
N GLY A 139 -5.67 -0.32 -7.98
CA GLY A 139 -5.65 0.00 -9.40
C GLY A 139 -4.49 -0.70 -10.12
N ARG A 140 -3.29 -0.66 -9.52
CA ARG A 140 -2.14 -1.41 -10.04
C ARG A 140 -2.35 -2.92 -10.03
N ALA A 141 -2.96 -3.47 -8.98
CA ALA A 141 -3.28 -4.90 -8.92
C ALA A 141 -4.31 -5.32 -9.98
N ILE A 142 -5.33 -4.49 -10.24
CA ILE A 142 -6.30 -4.70 -11.32
C ILE A 142 -5.62 -4.64 -12.69
N ASP A 143 -4.76 -3.65 -12.93
CA ASP A 143 -4.04 -3.51 -14.19
C ASP A 143 -3.16 -4.74 -14.46
N ASN A 144 -2.46 -5.23 -13.43
CA ASN A 144 -1.67 -6.45 -13.49
C ASN A 144 -2.54 -7.69 -13.79
N ALA A 145 -3.64 -7.86 -13.06
CA ALA A 145 -4.57 -8.98 -13.24
C ALA A 145 -5.20 -9.04 -14.63
N LYS A 146 -5.40 -7.87 -15.26
CA LYS A 146 -5.92 -7.74 -16.62
C LYS A 146 -4.82 -7.72 -17.68
N SER A 147 -3.55 -7.83 -17.28
CA SER A 147 -2.37 -7.73 -18.15
C SER A 147 -2.42 -6.48 -19.05
N ARG A 148 -2.95 -5.37 -18.52
CA ARG A 148 -3.06 -4.11 -19.26
C ARG A 148 -2.02 -3.13 -18.77
N LYS A 149 -1.46 -2.34 -19.69
CA LYS A 149 -0.67 -1.18 -19.30
C LYS A 149 -1.59 -0.18 -18.61
N SER A 150 -1.16 0.37 -17.49
CA SER A 150 -1.89 1.46 -16.85
C SER A 150 -1.93 2.65 -17.80
N ILE A 151 -3.13 3.13 -18.11
CA ILE A 151 -3.34 4.32 -18.94
C ILE A 151 -3.44 5.60 -18.12
N GLU A 152 -3.54 5.46 -16.79
CA GLU A 152 -3.67 6.56 -15.86
C GLU A 152 -2.30 6.85 -15.21
N PRO A 153 -1.67 8.00 -15.50
CA PRO A 153 -0.36 8.33 -14.95
C PRO A 153 -0.29 8.27 -13.43
N ALA A 154 -1.38 8.58 -12.72
CA ALA A 154 -1.44 8.48 -11.26
C ALA A 154 -1.19 7.03 -10.78
N ILE A 155 -1.69 6.03 -11.50
CA ILE A 155 -1.57 4.61 -11.16
C ILE A 155 -0.21 4.07 -11.57
N GLU A 156 0.24 4.38 -12.78
CA GLU A 156 1.57 3.95 -13.28
C GLU A 156 2.69 4.46 -12.39
N LYS A 157 2.63 5.75 -12.03
CA LYS A 157 3.67 6.43 -11.25
C LYS A 157 3.46 6.32 -9.74
N MET A 158 2.32 5.80 -9.28
CA MET A 158 1.90 5.89 -7.88
C MET A 158 1.92 7.35 -7.37
N ASP A 159 1.31 8.27 -8.11
CA ASP A 159 1.27 9.69 -7.75
C ASP A 159 -0.13 10.08 -7.25
N LEU A 160 -0.27 10.20 -5.93
CA LEU A 160 -1.54 10.58 -5.30
C LEU A 160 -2.02 11.99 -5.67
N ASN A 161 -1.09 12.91 -5.98
CA ASN A 161 -1.48 14.27 -6.36
C ASN A 161 -2.21 14.31 -7.71
N ARG A 162 -2.04 13.25 -8.51
CA ARG A 162 -2.71 13.08 -9.81
C ARG A 162 -3.93 12.18 -9.75
N LEU A 163 -4.19 11.52 -8.63
CA LEU A 163 -5.35 10.64 -8.49
C LEU A 163 -6.62 11.47 -8.31
N SER A 164 -7.36 11.69 -9.39
CA SER A 164 -8.64 12.39 -9.32
C SER A 164 -9.69 11.59 -8.54
N LYS A 165 -10.65 12.30 -7.95
CA LYS A 165 -11.77 11.68 -7.23
C LYS A 165 -12.58 10.71 -8.12
N GLU A 166 -12.83 11.09 -9.37
CA GLU A 166 -13.55 10.24 -10.33
C GLU A 166 -12.80 8.93 -10.62
N PHE A 167 -11.48 9.01 -10.82
CA PHE A 167 -10.67 7.82 -11.05
C PHE A 167 -10.57 6.95 -9.80
N TYR A 168 -10.42 7.56 -8.63
CA TYR A 168 -10.48 6.87 -7.35
C TYR A 168 -11.78 6.07 -7.21
N GLU A 169 -12.94 6.70 -7.44
CA GLU A 169 -14.26 6.04 -7.33
C GLU A 169 -14.37 4.89 -8.33
N LYS A 170 -13.93 5.09 -9.57
CA LYS A 170 -13.91 4.06 -10.61
C LYS A 170 -13.08 2.83 -10.19
N ILE A 171 -11.90 3.04 -9.59
CA ILE A 171 -11.04 1.93 -9.14
C ILE A 171 -11.73 1.13 -8.03
N ILE A 172 -12.30 1.82 -7.04
CA ILE A 172 -13.00 1.16 -5.92
C ILE A 172 -14.20 0.37 -6.43
N ASP A 173 -14.99 0.94 -7.36
CA ASP A 173 -16.13 0.26 -7.97
C ASP A 173 -15.73 -0.95 -8.83
N GLU A 174 -14.61 -0.85 -9.56
CA GLU A 174 -14.05 -1.97 -10.31
C GLU A 174 -13.60 -3.10 -9.38
N ALA A 175 -12.93 -2.77 -8.27
CA ALA A 175 -12.49 -3.72 -7.27
C ALA A 175 -13.65 -4.46 -6.59
N ARG A 176 -14.76 -3.77 -6.32
CA ARG A 176 -15.97 -4.38 -5.75
C ARG A 176 -16.63 -5.41 -6.68
N LYS A 177 -16.40 -5.29 -7.99
CA LYS A 177 -16.94 -6.19 -9.03
C LYS A 177 -15.97 -7.33 -9.41
N PHE A 178 -14.78 -7.37 -8.81
CA PHE A 178 -13.69 -8.30 -9.15
C PHE A 178 -13.85 -9.68 -8.48
#